data_AF-A0A2A2RIE8-F1
#
_entry.id   AF-A0A2A2RIE8-F1
#
_cell.length_a   1.000
_cell.length_b   1.000
_cell.length_c   1.000
_cell.angle_alpha   90.00
_cell.angle_beta   90.00
_cell.angle_gamma   90.00
#
_symmetry.space_group_name_H-M   'P 1'
#
loop_
_entity.id
_entity.type
_entity.pdbx_description
1 polymer ?
#
loop_
_entity_poly.entity_id
_entity_poly.type
_entity_poly.pdbx_seq_one_letter_code
_entity_poly.pdbx_strand_id
1 'polypeptide(L)'
;MPSSPELSRVRRRLALALLLATAPLGAETTFYQDRIGPILERHCVVCHGPEKQKAGLRLDSFAWVMKGAESGAMVLPGNAAGSELHRRITLPATDEEVMPSEGKPLLSREEIRNVELWILGGASATKLVAEFPGAPAIGRPKAAAVALAPDWRPRADEIRRLEAELGVRLVPRSQQPGDGLILRTAGSPRRADDAALARLDPVAELIVEAELARTPVTDAGLAAVGRWTNLRSLDLSRAKVSGSGIAALAGLSRLEALNLTDSAVDAGGIERARALPALRRLWAFGAPGMAAAEARP
;
A
#
# COMPACT_ATOMS: atom_id res chain seq x y z
N MET A 1 -23.31 57.42 38.27
CA MET A 1 -24.43 56.74 37.56
C MET A 1 -25.51 57.78 37.30
N PRO A 2 -26.27 57.72 36.19
CA PRO A 2 -26.04 56.95 34.95
C PRO A 2 -24.98 57.69 34.09
N SER A 3 -24.83 57.64 32.75
CA SER A 3 -25.06 56.62 31.69
C SER A 3 -24.12 56.87 30.50
N SER A 4 -23.68 55.81 29.82
CA SER A 4 -23.20 55.77 28.42
C SER A 4 -24.39 55.45 27.48
N PRO A 5 -24.32 55.42 26.12
CA PRO A 5 -23.16 55.35 25.21
C PRO A 5 -23.26 56.40 24.02
N GLU A 6 -22.54 56.42 22.88
CA GLU A 6 -22.13 55.37 21.92
C GLU A 6 -20.95 55.75 20.98
N LEU A 7 -20.26 54.68 20.56
CA LEU A 7 -19.64 54.39 19.25
C LEU A 7 -18.58 55.31 18.60
N SER A 8 -17.36 54.80 18.73
CA SER A 8 -16.17 55.09 17.94
C SER A 8 -16.33 54.81 16.43
N ARG A 9 -15.90 55.77 15.58
CA ARG A 9 -15.78 55.56 14.13
C ARG A 9 -14.44 54.91 13.77
N VAL A 10 -14.42 53.57 13.70
CA VAL A 10 -13.23 52.80 13.27
C VAL A 10 -12.96 53.03 11.78
N ARG A 11 -11.90 53.77 11.44
CA ARG A 11 -11.39 53.89 10.07
C ARG A 11 -10.67 52.59 9.67
N ARG A 12 -11.36 51.68 8.97
CA ARG A 12 -10.72 50.52 8.34
C ARG A 12 -9.83 50.97 7.17
N ARG A 13 -8.51 50.92 7.36
CA ARG A 13 -7.53 51.01 6.27
C ARG A 13 -7.48 49.67 5.53
N LEU A 14 -7.77 49.67 4.24
CA LEU A 14 -7.60 48.49 3.39
C LEU A 14 -6.15 48.45 2.89
N ALA A 15 -5.27 47.75 3.60
CA ALA A 15 -3.91 47.49 3.15
C ALA A 15 -3.89 46.17 2.36
N LEU A 16 -3.78 46.26 1.03
CA LEU A 16 -3.65 45.10 0.16
C LEU A 16 -2.22 44.56 0.22
N ALA A 17 -1.95 43.67 1.18
CA ALA A 17 -0.68 42.97 1.26
C ALA A 17 -0.59 41.91 0.16
N LEU A 18 0.15 42.22 -0.91
CA LEU A 18 0.47 41.27 -1.97
C LEU A 18 1.51 40.26 -1.43
N LEU A 19 1.04 39.15 -0.85
CA LEU A 19 1.93 38.02 -0.52
C LEU A 19 2.43 37.40 -1.83
N LEU A 20 3.66 37.75 -2.20
CA LEU A 20 4.49 36.90 -3.05
C LEU A 20 4.74 35.59 -2.29
N ALA A 21 3.97 34.56 -2.61
CA ALA A 21 4.20 33.22 -2.13
C ALA A 21 5.50 32.68 -2.75
N THR A 22 6.62 32.90 -2.07
CA THR A 22 7.86 32.17 -2.34
C THR A 22 7.62 30.70 -1.99
N ALA A 23 7.21 29.92 -3.00
CA ALA A 23 7.18 28.47 -2.86
C ALA A 23 8.59 28.00 -2.43
N PRO A 24 8.71 27.11 -1.42
CA PRO A 24 10.00 26.55 -1.10
C PRO A 24 10.49 25.77 -2.31
N LEU A 25 11.69 26.09 -2.81
CA LEU A 25 12.37 25.17 -3.71
C LEU A 25 12.50 23.85 -2.95
N GLY A 26 11.96 22.77 -3.52
CA GLY A 26 12.09 21.45 -2.93
C GLY A 26 13.56 21.13 -2.76
N ALA A 27 14.00 20.87 -1.51
CA ALA A 27 15.39 20.58 -1.24
C ALA A 27 15.85 19.40 -2.10
N GLU A 28 16.83 19.63 -2.97
CA GLU A 28 17.30 18.62 -3.91
C GLU A 28 17.88 17.44 -3.13
N THR A 29 17.25 16.27 -3.25
CA THR A 29 17.66 15.08 -2.50
C THR A 29 19.07 14.67 -2.90
N THR A 30 19.94 14.47 -1.91
CA THR A 30 21.34 14.10 -2.17
C THR A 30 21.42 12.67 -2.70
N PHE A 31 22.48 12.34 -3.44
CA PHE A 31 22.71 10.98 -3.94
C PHE A 31 22.74 9.96 -2.78
N TYR A 32 23.32 10.34 -1.64
CA TYR A 32 23.29 9.49 -0.45
C TYR A 32 21.85 9.23 0.01
N GLN A 33 21.00 10.25 0.09
CA GLN A 33 19.62 10.13 0.55
C GLN A 33 18.72 9.35 -0.42
N ASP A 34 18.82 9.59 -1.74
CA ASP A 34 17.93 8.93 -2.72
C ASP A 34 18.44 7.55 -3.16
N ARG A 35 19.76 7.31 -3.16
CA ARG A 35 20.36 6.05 -3.65
C ARG A 35 20.98 5.17 -2.57
N ILE A 36 21.75 5.71 -1.63
CA ILE A 36 22.56 4.88 -0.71
C ILE A 36 21.79 4.50 0.56
N GLY A 37 21.13 5.45 1.21
CA GLY A 37 20.32 5.22 2.41
C GLY A 37 19.32 4.06 2.25
N PRO A 38 18.51 4.02 1.17
CA PRO A 38 17.55 2.93 0.95
C PRO A 38 18.20 1.55 0.73
N ILE A 39 19.44 1.49 0.21
CA ILE A 39 20.20 0.24 0.07
C ILE A 39 20.64 -0.25 1.45
N LEU A 40 21.26 0.64 2.25
CA LEU A 40 21.74 0.31 3.59
C LEU A 40 20.59 -0.08 4.52
N GLU A 41 19.47 0.64 4.48
CA GLU A 41 18.26 0.33 5.25
C GLU A 41 17.74 -1.08 4.95
N ARG A 42 17.61 -1.41 3.65
CA ARG A 42 17.09 -2.69 3.16
C ARG A 42 17.98 -3.88 3.52
N HIS A 43 19.29 -3.73 3.37
CA HIS A 43 20.23 -4.85 3.35
C HIS A 43 21.10 -4.94 4.61
N CYS A 44 21.35 -3.83 5.32
CA CYS A 44 22.37 -3.73 6.35
C CYS A 44 21.82 -3.43 7.75
N VAL A 45 20.88 -2.48 7.88
CA VAL A 45 20.46 -1.90 9.18
C VAL A 45 19.87 -2.95 10.15
N VAL A 46 19.23 -4.01 9.65
CA VAL A 46 18.71 -5.14 10.47
C VAL A 46 19.81 -5.84 11.31
N CYS A 47 21.09 -5.72 10.93
CA CYS A 47 22.22 -6.28 11.68
C CYS A 47 23.34 -5.29 11.99
N HIS A 48 23.28 -4.09 11.43
CA HIS A 48 24.21 -2.98 11.62
C HIS A 48 23.43 -1.67 11.84
N GLY A 49 22.48 -1.68 12.76
CA GLY A 49 21.61 -0.57 13.12
C GLY A 49 21.71 -0.20 14.60
N PRO A 50 20.83 0.67 15.14
CA PRO A 50 20.84 1.00 16.56
C PRO A 50 20.65 -0.23 17.45
N GLU A 51 19.68 -1.10 17.13
CA GLU A 51 19.29 -2.28 17.91
C GLU A 51 20.30 -3.43 17.86
N LYS A 52 21.16 -3.48 16.82
CA LYS A 52 22.11 -4.57 16.60
C LYS A 52 23.28 -4.09 15.76
N GLN A 53 24.49 -4.18 16.32
CA GLN A 53 25.74 -3.73 15.69
C GLN A 53 26.70 -4.92 15.58
N LYS A 54 26.42 -5.85 14.65
CA LYS A 54 27.33 -6.99 14.38
C LYS A 54 28.72 -6.43 14.03
N ALA A 55 29.77 -7.04 14.61
CA ALA A 55 31.17 -6.60 14.47
C ALA A 55 31.43 -5.12 14.80
N GLY A 56 30.65 -4.52 15.71
CA GLY A 56 30.80 -3.12 16.11
C GLY A 56 30.44 -2.10 15.02
N LEU A 57 29.81 -2.54 13.92
CA LEU A 57 29.47 -1.70 12.78
C LEU A 57 28.01 -1.24 12.82
N ARG A 58 27.79 0.04 12.51
CA ARG A 58 26.49 0.70 12.40
C ARG A 58 26.40 1.50 11.08
N LEU A 59 25.27 1.40 10.37
CA LEU A 59 25.09 1.83 8.97
C LEU A 59 23.75 2.56 8.73
N ASP A 60 23.01 2.93 9.77
CA ASP A 60 21.70 3.60 9.71
C ASP A 60 21.77 5.11 9.43
N SER A 61 22.96 5.71 9.47
CA SER A 61 23.16 7.12 9.14
C SER A 61 24.52 7.37 8.50
N PHE A 62 24.62 8.44 7.71
CA PHE A 62 25.87 8.82 7.03
C PHE A 62 27.06 8.91 8.02
N ALA A 63 26.83 9.53 9.18
CA ALA A 63 27.87 9.68 10.21
C ALA A 63 28.36 8.34 10.76
N TRP A 64 27.47 7.36 10.93
CA TRP A 64 27.85 6.01 11.36
C TRP A 64 28.55 5.22 10.25
N VAL A 65 28.06 5.31 9.00
CA VAL A 65 28.71 4.68 7.83
C VAL A 65 30.16 5.17 7.67
N MET A 66 30.39 6.48 7.75
CA MET A 66 31.72 7.06 7.60
C MET A 66 32.62 6.88 8.84
N LYS A 67 32.05 6.59 10.01
CA LYS A 67 32.82 6.19 11.21
C LYS A 67 33.42 4.80 11.06
N GLY A 68 32.75 3.89 10.36
CA GLY A 68 33.20 2.51 10.16
C GLY A 68 32.96 1.61 11.38
N ALA A 69 33.75 0.55 11.48
CA ALA A 69 33.71 -0.45 12.55
C ALA A 69 34.92 -0.31 13.49
N GLU A 70 34.95 -1.08 14.58
CA GLU A 70 36.14 -1.20 15.44
C GLU A 70 37.36 -1.76 14.67
N SER A 71 37.13 -2.57 13.63
CA SER A 71 38.17 -3.09 12.73
C SER A 71 38.69 -2.07 11.70
N GLY A 72 38.08 -0.87 11.60
CA GLY A 72 38.55 0.22 10.74
C GLY A 72 37.48 0.85 9.86
N ALA A 73 37.93 1.70 8.92
CA ALA A 73 37.07 2.41 7.99
C ALA A 73 36.42 1.45 6.97
N MET A 74 35.10 1.43 6.91
CA MET A 74 34.37 0.59 5.93
C MET A 74 34.29 1.23 4.54
N VAL A 75 34.44 2.55 4.47
CA VAL A 75 34.39 3.35 3.25
C VAL A 75 35.64 4.23 3.19
N LEU A 76 36.39 4.12 2.09
CA LEU A 76 37.49 5.00 1.75
C LEU A 76 37.05 5.94 0.61
N PRO A 77 36.79 7.23 0.89
CA PRO A 77 36.40 8.20 -0.14
C PRO A 77 37.31 8.18 -1.36
N GLY A 78 36.73 8.04 -2.55
CA GLY A 78 37.45 7.95 -3.82
C GLY A 78 38.03 6.57 -4.15
N ASN A 79 37.98 5.58 -3.24
CA ASN A 79 38.60 4.28 -3.42
C ASN A 79 37.64 3.11 -3.12
N ALA A 80 36.84 2.72 -4.12
CA ALA A 80 35.95 1.57 -4.03
C ALA A 80 36.71 0.23 -3.87
N ALA A 81 37.86 0.07 -4.53
CA ALA A 81 38.65 -1.17 -4.45
C ALA A 81 39.23 -1.42 -3.04
N GLY A 82 39.59 -0.35 -2.32
CA GLY A 82 40.07 -0.41 -0.94
C GLY A 82 38.97 -0.30 0.13
N SER A 83 37.70 -0.19 -0.24
CA SER A 83 36.59 -0.05 0.72
C SER A 83 36.02 -1.42 1.10
N GLU A 84 36.09 -1.79 2.38
CA GLU A 84 35.50 -3.03 2.93
C GLU A 84 34.03 -3.20 2.56
N LEU A 85 33.25 -2.11 2.60
CA LEU A 85 31.84 -2.11 2.20
C LEU A 85 31.65 -2.62 0.77
N HIS A 86 32.49 -2.15 -0.16
CA HIS A 86 32.42 -2.53 -1.57
C HIS A 86 32.97 -3.94 -1.81
N ARG A 87 34.04 -4.37 -1.12
CA ARG A 87 34.50 -5.76 -1.18
C ARG A 87 33.37 -6.70 -0.76
N ARG A 88 32.81 -6.53 0.45
CA ARG A 88 31.86 -7.49 1.03
C ARG A 88 30.57 -7.66 0.22
N ILE A 89 30.08 -6.62 -0.46
CA ILE A 89 28.89 -6.71 -1.33
C ILE A 89 29.18 -7.25 -2.75
N THR A 90 30.45 -7.44 -3.13
CA THR A 90 30.87 -7.99 -4.44
C THR A 90 31.43 -9.40 -4.36
N LEU A 91 31.60 -9.95 -3.16
CA LEU A 91 32.02 -11.35 -2.97
C LEU A 91 30.97 -12.34 -3.48
N PRO A 92 31.38 -13.57 -3.87
CA PRO A 92 30.45 -14.64 -4.23
C PRO A 92 29.49 -14.97 -3.08
N ALA A 93 28.26 -15.41 -3.41
CA ALA A 93 27.26 -15.84 -2.42
C ALA A 93 27.68 -17.05 -1.54
N THR A 94 28.76 -17.73 -1.92
CA THR A 94 29.36 -18.86 -1.19
C THR A 94 30.50 -18.45 -0.26
N ASP A 95 30.91 -17.18 -0.27
CA ASP A 95 32.00 -16.66 0.55
C ASP A 95 31.50 -16.33 1.96
N GLU A 96 32.27 -16.68 3.00
CA GLU A 96 31.87 -16.45 4.41
C GLU A 96 31.88 -14.96 4.80
N GLU A 97 32.63 -14.12 4.07
CA GLU A 97 32.70 -12.67 4.32
C GLU A 97 31.60 -11.88 3.59
N VAL A 98 30.83 -12.51 2.70
CA VAL A 98 29.81 -11.85 1.88
C VAL A 98 28.74 -11.17 2.73
N MET A 99 28.31 -9.98 2.31
CA MET A 99 27.23 -9.25 2.95
C MET A 99 26.15 -8.88 1.94
N PRO A 100 24.85 -9.07 2.27
CA PRO A 100 24.32 -9.60 3.53
C PRO A 100 24.58 -11.10 3.77
N SER A 101 24.92 -11.45 5.01
CA SER A 101 25.21 -12.83 5.45
C SER A 101 23.94 -13.60 5.86
N GLU A 102 24.09 -14.86 6.29
CA GLU A 102 23.01 -15.73 6.79
C GLU A 102 21.93 -16.05 5.73
N GLY A 103 22.33 -16.19 4.45
CA GLY A 103 21.44 -16.54 3.34
C GLY A 103 20.43 -15.45 2.97
N LYS A 104 20.64 -14.21 3.45
CA LYS A 104 19.82 -13.05 3.09
C LYS A 104 20.06 -12.67 1.61
N PRO A 105 19.07 -12.02 0.96
CA PRO A 105 19.24 -11.57 -0.43
C PRO A 105 20.46 -10.66 -0.58
N LEU A 106 21.29 -10.94 -1.58
CA LEU A 106 22.39 -10.07 -1.97
C LEU A 106 21.88 -8.83 -2.72
N LEU A 107 22.70 -7.78 -2.75
CA LEU A 107 22.44 -6.58 -3.52
C LEU A 107 22.41 -6.92 -5.03
N SER A 108 21.49 -6.29 -5.75
CA SER A 108 21.48 -6.31 -7.21
C SER A 108 22.68 -5.56 -7.80
N ARG A 109 23.02 -5.85 -9.07
CA ARG A 109 24.08 -5.14 -9.81
C ARG A 109 23.90 -3.62 -9.82
N GLU A 110 22.65 -3.16 -9.86
CA GLU A 110 22.30 -1.74 -9.84
C GLU A 110 22.55 -1.09 -8.47
N GLU A 111 22.22 -1.79 -7.38
CA GLU A 111 22.50 -1.33 -6.01
C GLU A 111 24.00 -1.30 -5.74
N ILE A 112 24.74 -2.36 -6.10
CA ILE A 112 26.22 -2.39 -6.01
C ILE A 112 26.83 -1.23 -6.79
N ARG A 113 26.38 -0.98 -8.03
CA ARG A 113 26.89 0.12 -8.87
C ARG A 113 26.61 1.49 -8.26
N ASN A 114 25.48 1.69 -7.58
CA ASN A 114 25.21 2.94 -6.85
C ASN A 114 26.20 3.13 -5.69
N VAL A 115 26.48 2.08 -4.90
CA VAL A 115 27.48 2.12 -3.82
C VAL A 115 28.88 2.44 -4.36
N GLU A 116 29.31 1.74 -5.42
CA GLU A 116 30.59 1.99 -6.10
C GLU A 116 30.71 3.46 -6.56
N LEU A 117 29.70 3.97 -7.27
CA LEU A 117 29.67 5.35 -7.77
C LEU A 117 29.73 6.38 -6.64
N TRP A 118 29.00 6.18 -5.55
CA TRP A 118 29.03 7.06 -4.38
C TRP A 118 30.42 7.10 -3.74
N ILE A 119 31.06 5.94 -3.55
CA ILE A 119 32.42 5.86 -2.98
C ILE A 119 33.42 6.56 -3.90
N LEU A 120 33.43 6.25 -5.21
CA LEU A 120 34.30 6.89 -6.20
C LEU A 120 34.05 8.42 -6.29
N GLY A 121 32.81 8.86 -6.11
CA GLY A 121 32.43 10.27 -6.04
C GLY A 121 32.87 11.00 -4.77
N GLY A 122 33.64 10.35 -3.90
CA GLY A 122 34.18 10.90 -2.65
C GLY A 122 33.32 10.61 -1.42
N ALA A 123 32.43 9.61 -1.47
CA ALA A 123 31.52 9.23 -0.39
C ALA A 123 30.75 10.43 0.22
N SER A 124 30.29 11.36 -0.63
CA SER A 124 29.72 12.63 -0.17
C SER A 124 28.31 12.47 0.43
N ALA A 125 28.03 13.22 1.50
CA ALA A 125 26.69 13.39 2.05
C ALA A 125 25.82 14.35 1.22
N THR A 126 26.46 15.30 0.52
CA THR A 126 25.82 16.51 -0.03
C THR A 126 25.67 16.52 -1.53
N LYS A 127 26.47 15.74 -2.28
CA LYS A 127 26.37 15.68 -3.74
C LYS A 127 25.00 15.22 -4.19
N LEU A 128 24.46 15.84 -5.22
CA LEU A 128 23.11 15.62 -5.75
C LEU A 128 23.06 14.44 -6.72
N VAL A 129 21.87 13.90 -6.98
CA VAL A 129 21.69 12.79 -7.93
C VAL A 129 22.19 13.15 -9.35
N ALA A 130 22.06 14.41 -9.76
CA ALA A 130 22.51 14.91 -11.06
C ALA A 130 24.04 14.89 -11.24
N GLU A 131 24.83 14.85 -10.16
CA GLU A 131 26.30 14.80 -10.22
C GLU A 131 26.86 13.40 -10.53
N PHE A 132 26.00 12.39 -10.65
CA PHE A 132 26.37 10.99 -10.92
C PHE A 132 25.69 10.50 -12.21
N PRO A 133 26.10 11.01 -13.39
CA PRO A 133 25.53 10.59 -14.67
C PRO A 133 25.71 9.09 -14.91
N GLY A 134 24.64 8.42 -15.33
CA GLY A 134 24.63 6.97 -15.55
C GLY A 134 24.47 6.12 -14.26
N ALA A 135 24.23 6.73 -13.10
CA ALA A 135 23.83 5.99 -11.91
C ALA A 135 22.45 5.31 -12.12
N PRO A 136 22.34 3.98 -11.94
CA PRO A 136 21.06 3.29 -12.07
C PRO A 136 20.02 3.86 -11.11
N ALA A 137 18.80 4.07 -11.57
CA ALA A 137 17.71 4.40 -10.67
C ALA A 137 17.38 3.17 -9.83
N ILE A 138 17.68 3.20 -8.53
CA ILE A 138 17.22 2.12 -7.67
C ILE A 138 15.69 2.08 -7.71
N GLY A 139 15.13 0.87 -7.84
CA GLY A 139 13.72 0.66 -7.62
C GLY A 139 13.36 1.12 -6.21
N ARG A 140 12.76 2.32 -6.09
CA ARG A 140 12.15 2.78 -4.84
C ARG A 140 11.26 1.63 -4.36
N PRO A 141 11.41 1.14 -3.12
CA PRO A 141 10.46 0.16 -2.61
C PRO A 141 9.09 0.80 -2.76
N LYS A 142 8.19 0.15 -3.51
CA LYS A 142 6.79 0.58 -3.65
C LYS A 142 6.30 0.79 -2.22
N ALA A 143 6.05 2.06 -1.86
CA ALA A 143 5.93 2.50 -0.47
C ALA A 143 5.09 1.47 0.31
N ALA A 144 5.68 0.90 1.37
CA ALA A 144 5.25 -0.37 1.97
C ALA A 144 3.73 -0.43 1.99
N ALA A 145 3.17 -1.29 1.14
CA ALA A 145 1.78 -1.16 0.71
C ALA A 145 0.89 -1.11 1.95
N VAL A 146 0.19 0.03 2.13
CA VAL A 146 -0.62 0.27 3.33
C VAL A 146 -1.55 -0.93 3.49
N ALA A 147 -1.42 -1.64 4.61
CA ALA A 147 -2.16 -2.86 4.85
C ALA A 147 -3.65 -2.62 4.61
N LEU A 148 -4.22 -3.44 3.72
CA LEU A 148 -5.60 -3.31 3.26
C LEU A 148 -6.58 -3.89 4.28
N ALA A 149 -6.11 -4.84 5.10
CA ALA A 149 -6.79 -5.49 6.20
C ALA A 149 -5.77 -5.84 7.32
N PRO A 150 -6.24 -6.22 8.52
CA PRO A 150 -5.40 -6.84 9.55
C PRO A 150 -4.75 -8.14 9.05
N ASP A 151 -3.70 -8.60 9.74
CA ASP A 151 -3.09 -9.92 9.48
C ASP A 151 -4.13 -11.03 9.70
N TRP A 152 -4.36 -11.85 8.68
CA TRP A 152 -5.32 -12.96 8.73
C TRP A 152 -4.77 -14.20 9.45
N ARG A 153 -3.45 -14.35 9.57
CA ARG A 153 -2.81 -15.59 10.06
C ARG A 153 -3.22 -16.01 11.47
N PRO A 154 -3.43 -15.10 12.45
CA PRO A 154 -3.95 -15.46 13.77
C PRO A 154 -5.34 -16.10 13.75
N ARG A 155 -6.14 -15.89 12.68
CA ARG A 155 -7.47 -16.48 12.47
C ARG A 155 -7.48 -17.66 11.50
N ALA A 156 -6.32 -18.21 11.12
CA ALA A 156 -6.24 -19.27 10.11
C ALA A 156 -7.09 -20.51 10.43
N ASP A 157 -7.23 -20.90 11.71
CA ASP A 157 -8.10 -22.00 12.13
C ASP A 157 -9.59 -21.67 12.06
N GLU A 158 -9.98 -20.43 12.35
CA GLU A 158 -11.35 -19.95 12.21
C GLU A 158 -11.76 -19.90 10.74
N ILE A 159 -10.89 -19.35 9.89
CA ILE A 159 -11.04 -19.34 8.44
C ILE A 159 -11.25 -20.77 7.91
N ARG A 160 -10.40 -21.74 8.29
CA ARG A 160 -10.54 -23.14 7.87
C ARG A 160 -11.88 -23.78 8.28
N ARG A 161 -12.38 -23.47 9.48
CA ARG A 161 -13.71 -23.94 9.92
C ARG A 161 -14.83 -23.34 9.07
N LEU A 162 -14.81 -22.03 8.85
CA LEU A 162 -15.80 -21.34 8.01
C LEU A 162 -15.78 -21.84 6.55
N GLU A 163 -14.60 -22.06 5.97
CA GLU A 163 -14.47 -22.66 4.63
C GLU A 163 -15.12 -24.06 4.56
N ALA A 164 -14.89 -24.91 5.56
CA ALA A 164 -15.44 -26.27 5.61
C ALA A 164 -16.96 -26.29 5.85
N GLU A 165 -17.46 -25.43 6.74
CA GLU A 165 -18.89 -25.36 7.10
C GLU A 165 -19.75 -24.74 5.99
N LEU A 166 -19.23 -23.73 5.29
CA LEU A 166 -19.98 -22.96 4.29
C LEU A 166 -19.72 -23.47 2.85
N GLY A 167 -18.61 -24.17 2.61
CA GLY A 167 -18.19 -24.58 1.27
C GLY A 167 -17.70 -23.43 0.38
N VAL A 168 -17.37 -22.29 0.98
CA VAL A 168 -16.71 -21.15 0.32
C VAL A 168 -15.19 -21.24 0.50
N ARG A 169 -14.43 -20.45 -0.25
CA ARG A 169 -12.98 -20.30 -0.04
C ARG A 169 -12.62 -18.86 0.32
N LEU A 170 -11.72 -18.69 1.27
CA LEU A 170 -11.17 -17.41 1.72
C LEU A 170 -9.65 -17.44 1.48
N VAL A 171 -9.23 -17.02 0.29
CA VAL A 171 -7.84 -17.17 -0.15
C VAL A 171 -7.04 -15.88 0.08
N PRO A 172 -5.78 -15.94 0.51
CA PRO A 172 -4.92 -14.76 0.60
C PRO A 172 -4.79 -14.06 -0.75
N ARG A 173 -4.95 -12.74 -0.76
CA ARG A 173 -4.84 -11.90 -1.96
C ARG A 173 -3.42 -11.87 -2.53
N SER A 174 -2.41 -11.96 -1.65
CA SER A 174 -1.00 -12.08 -2.01
C SER A 174 -0.23 -12.81 -0.90
N GLN A 175 1.10 -12.87 -1.02
CA GLN A 175 1.97 -13.38 0.04
C GLN A 175 2.10 -12.43 1.24
N GLN A 176 1.62 -11.19 1.12
CA GLN A 176 1.61 -10.22 2.22
C GLN A 176 0.35 -10.42 3.09
N PRO A 177 0.48 -10.74 4.39
CA PRO A 177 -0.68 -11.03 5.23
C PRO A 177 -1.63 -9.85 5.43
N GLY A 178 -1.13 -8.62 5.31
CA GLY A 178 -1.95 -7.39 5.38
C GLY A 178 -2.68 -7.03 4.08
N ASP A 179 -2.49 -7.77 2.98
CA ASP A 179 -3.25 -7.54 1.74
C ASP A 179 -4.69 -8.09 1.81
N GLY A 180 -5.04 -8.85 2.86
CA GLY A 180 -6.38 -9.39 3.09
C GLY A 180 -6.71 -10.65 2.27
N LEU A 181 -7.99 -11.01 2.32
CA LEU A 181 -8.57 -12.23 1.76
C LEU A 181 -9.54 -11.92 0.60
N ILE A 182 -9.59 -12.84 -0.35
CA ILE A 182 -10.58 -12.90 -1.43
C ILE A 182 -11.59 -14.00 -1.09
N LEU A 183 -12.87 -13.64 -0.94
CA LEU A 183 -13.97 -14.59 -0.85
C LEU A 183 -14.28 -15.12 -2.25
N ARG A 184 -14.04 -16.43 -2.47
CA ARG A 184 -14.34 -17.13 -3.71
C ARG A 184 -15.49 -18.12 -3.53
N THR A 185 -16.53 -17.94 -4.33
CA THR A 185 -17.71 -18.82 -4.32
C THR A 185 -17.83 -19.70 -5.57
N ALA A 186 -16.97 -19.50 -6.58
CA ALA A 186 -17.09 -20.13 -7.90
C ALA A 186 -17.15 -21.67 -7.91
N GLY A 187 -16.54 -22.34 -6.93
CA GLY A 187 -16.60 -23.81 -6.78
C GLY A 187 -17.90 -24.34 -6.17
N SER A 188 -18.71 -23.49 -5.52
CA SER A 188 -19.98 -23.85 -4.87
C SER A 188 -20.94 -22.66 -4.76
N PRO A 189 -21.27 -21.97 -5.88
CA PRO A 189 -21.99 -20.68 -5.82
C PRO A 189 -23.39 -20.81 -5.22
N ARG A 190 -24.02 -21.99 -5.29
CA ARG A 190 -25.32 -22.26 -4.65
C ARG A 190 -25.28 -22.33 -3.12
N ARG A 191 -24.11 -22.49 -2.49
CA ARG A 191 -23.93 -22.52 -1.03
C ARG A 191 -23.64 -21.15 -0.42
N ALA A 192 -23.21 -20.18 -1.23
CA ALA A 192 -23.04 -18.80 -0.81
C ALA A 192 -24.40 -18.10 -0.88
N ASP A 193 -25.24 -18.31 0.13
CA ASP A 193 -26.50 -17.59 0.33
C ASP A 193 -26.39 -16.53 1.43
N ASP A 194 -27.49 -15.83 1.72
CA ASP A 194 -27.54 -14.75 2.70
C ASP A 194 -27.13 -15.22 4.12
N ALA A 195 -27.46 -16.47 4.49
CA ALA A 195 -27.09 -17.05 5.78
C ALA A 195 -25.60 -17.41 5.82
N ALA A 196 -25.02 -17.87 4.71
CA ALA A 196 -23.59 -18.08 4.59
C ALA A 196 -22.81 -16.76 4.71
N LEU A 197 -23.29 -15.67 4.08
CA LEU A 197 -22.65 -14.36 4.20
C LEU A 197 -22.74 -13.80 5.64
N ALA A 198 -23.87 -13.97 6.32
CA ALA A 198 -24.02 -13.58 7.71
C ALA A 198 -23.03 -14.32 8.65
N ARG A 199 -22.70 -15.58 8.35
CA ARG A 199 -21.72 -16.37 9.12
C ARG A 199 -20.25 -15.96 8.90
N LEU A 200 -19.97 -15.13 7.90
CA LEU A 200 -18.62 -14.58 7.67
C LEU A 200 -18.29 -13.35 8.53
N ASP A 201 -19.22 -12.87 9.37
CA ASP A 201 -19.02 -11.70 10.23
C ASP A 201 -17.73 -11.71 11.08
N PRO A 202 -17.28 -12.84 11.70
CA PRO A 202 -16.04 -12.88 12.48
C PRO A 202 -14.75 -12.57 11.67
N VAL A 203 -14.81 -12.73 10.35
CA VAL A 203 -13.71 -12.50 9.41
C VAL A 203 -14.02 -11.38 8.40
N ALA A 204 -15.10 -10.61 8.60
CA ALA A 204 -15.56 -9.54 7.70
C ALA A 204 -14.46 -8.50 7.39
N GLU A 205 -13.69 -8.09 8.40
CA GLU A 205 -12.59 -7.13 8.24
C GLU A 205 -11.38 -7.70 7.48
N LEU A 206 -11.27 -9.01 7.30
CA LEU A 206 -10.22 -9.62 6.49
C LEU A 206 -10.57 -9.66 5.00
N ILE A 207 -11.85 -9.56 4.65
CA ILE A 207 -12.32 -9.66 3.27
C ILE A 207 -12.12 -8.31 2.57
N VAL A 208 -11.28 -8.31 1.54
CA VAL A 208 -11.00 -7.13 0.69
C VAL A 208 -11.55 -7.27 -0.73
N GLU A 209 -11.83 -8.49 -1.18
CA GLU A 209 -12.46 -8.77 -2.48
C GLU A 209 -13.47 -9.91 -2.33
N ALA A 210 -14.60 -9.84 -3.02
CA ALA A 210 -15.65 -10.86 -2.95
C ALA A 210 -16.23 -11.21 -4.33
N GLU A 211 -16.04 -12.47 -4.73
CA GLU A 211 -16.60 -13.08 -5.93
C GLU A 211 -17.94 -13.76 -5.58
N LEU A 212 -19.05 -13.02 -5.66
CA LEU A 212 -20.42 -13.51 -5.42
C LEU A 212 -21.21 -13.74 -6.72
N ALA A 213 -20.51 -13.88 -7.85
CA ALA A 213 -21.11 -14.09 -9.15
C ALA A 213 -21.93 -15.39 -9.22
N ARG A 214 -23.16 -15.33 -9.78
CA ARG A 214 -24.11 -16.44 -9.93
C ARG A 214 -24.55 -17.10 -8.61
N THR A 215 -24.44 -16.39 -7.49
CA THR A 215 -24.89 -16.85 -6.17
C THR A 215 -26.39 -16.57 -5.95
N PRO A 216 -27.06 -17.29 -5.03
CA PRO A 216 -28.43 -16.99 -4.62
C PRO A 216 -28.56 -15.75 -3.72
N VAL A 217 -27.46 -15.04 -3.41
CA VAL A 217 -27.43 -13.84 -2.55
C VAL A 217 -28.46 -12.81 -2.98
N THR A 218 -29.23 -12.32 -2.01
CA THR A 218 -30.24 -11.27 -2.16
C THR A 218 -29.82 -9.99 -1.43
N ASP A 219 -30.71 -9.00 -1.39
CA ASP A 219 -30.54 -7.77 -0.62
C ASP A 219 -30.29 -8.03 0.88
N ALA A 220 -30.77 -9.16 1.43
CA ALA A 220 -30.53 -9.54 2.82
C ALA A 220 -29.06 -9.93 3.07
N GLY A 221 -28.45 -10.70 2.17
CA GLY A 221 -27.02 -11.00 2.23
C GLY A 221 -26.17 -9.76 1.92
N LEU A 222 -26.64 -8.89 1.03
CA LEU A 222 -25.97 -7.63 0.72
C LEU A 222 -25.93 -6.67 1.94
N ALA A 223 -26.92 -6.74 2.84
CA ALA A 223 -26.87 -6.05 4.13
C ALA A 223 -25.74 -6.55 5.05
N ALA A 224 -25.37 -7.84 4.99
CA ALA A 224 -24.19 -8.37 5.68
C ALA A 224 -22.89 -7.87 5.03
N VAL A 225 -22.82 -7.83 3.69
CA VAL A 225 -21.68 -7.29 2.93
C VAL A 225 -21.42 -5.81 3.25
N GLY A 226 -22.46 -5.03 3.56
CA GLY A 226 -22.34 -3.63 4.01
C GLY A 226 -21.50 -3.43 5.29
N ARG A 227 -21.19 -4.50 6.04
CA ARG A 227 -20.32 -4.48 7.23
C ARG A 227 -18.84 -4.75 6.91
N TRP A 228 -18.51 -5.13 5.67
CA TRP A 228 -17.14 -5.51 5.28
C TRP A 228 -16.32 -4.26 4.93
N THR A 229 -15.96 -3.47 5.95
CA THR A 229 -15.37 -2.12 5.80
C THR A 229 -14.06 -2.04 5.01
N ASN A 230 -13.38 -3.17 4.79
CA ASN A 230 -12.15 -3.28 4.00
C ASN A 230 -12.38 -3.74 2.55
N LEU A 231 -13.63 -3.99 2.14
CA LEU A 231 -14.00 -4.43 0.80
C LEU A 231 -13.68 -3.37 -0.26
N ARG A 232 -12.95 -3.78 -1.31
CA ARG A 232 -12.50 -2.95 -2.45
C ARG A 232 -13.05 -3.41 -3.79
N SER A 233 -13.37 -4.70 -3.92
CA SER A 233 -13.95 -5.28 -5.13
C SER A 233 -15.11 -6.19 -4.77
N LEU A 234 -16.26 -5.99 -5.40
CA LEU A 234 -17.46 -6.79 -5.18
C LEU A 234 -18.07 -7.19 -6.53
N ASP A 235 -18.15 -8.50 -6.79
CA ASP A 235 -18.80 -9.05 -7.97
C ASP A 235 -20.14 -9.70 -7.60
N LEU A 236 -21.24 -9.05 -8.01
CA LEU A 236 -22.63 -9.50 -7.87
C LEU A 236 -23.22 -9.90 -9.23
N SER A 237 -22.40 -10.18 -10.23
CA SER A 237 -22.90 -10.51 -11.57
C SER A 237 -23.78 -11.76 -11.53
N ARG A 238 -25.01 -11.66 -12.05
CA ARG A 238 -26.05 -12.72 -11.95
C ARG A 238 -26.41 -13.14 -10.51
N ALA A 239 -26.18 -12.30 -9.51
CA ALA A 239 -26.74 -12.47 -8.17
C ALA A 239 -28.22 -11.98 -8.13
N LYS A 240 -28.95 -12.34 -7.07
CA LYS A 240 -30.38 -11.99 -6.90
C LYS A 240 -30.61 -10.66 -6.17
N VAL A 241 -29.71 -9.71 -6.36
CA VAL A 241 -29.76 -8.37 -5.76
C VAL A 241 -30.63 -7.42 -6.58
N SER A 242 -31.33 -6.51 -5.90
CA SER A 242 -32.19 -5.48 -6.50
C SER A 242 -31.58 -4.08 -6.37
N GLY A 243 -32.22 -3.09 -7.01
CA GLY A 243 -31.81 -1.68 -6.86
C GLY A 243 -31.97 -1.11 -5.45
N SER A 244 -32.79 -1.74 -4.59
CA SER A 244 -32.92 -1.38 -3.18
C SER A 244 -31.74 -1.87 -2.35
N GLY A 245 -31.25 -3.09 -2.59
CA GLY A 245 -30.11 -3.67 -1.87
C GLY A 245 -28.83 -2.86 -1.99
N ILE A 246 -28.61 -2.16 -3.11
CA ILE A 246 -27.42 -1.31 -3.33
C ILE A 246 -27.25 -0.25 -2.23
N ALA A 247 -28.33 0.19 -1.57
CA ALA A 247 -28.26 1.13 -0.45
C ALA A 247 -27.42 0.59 0.74
N ALA A 248 -27.32 -0.72 0.92
CA ALA A 248 -26.48 -1.34 1.95
C ALA A 248 -24.97 -1.09 1.75
N LEU A 249 -24.54 -0.78 0.52
CA LEU A 249 -23.13 -0.54 0.19
C LEU A 249 -22.66 0.88 0.51
N ALA A 250 -23.56 1.80 0.88
CA ALA A 250 -23.25 3.22 1.10
C ALA A 250 -22.18 3.47 2.18
N GLY A 251 -22.05 2.58 3.17
CA GLY A 251 -21.01 2.65 4.20
C GLY A 251 -19.62 2.19 3.77
N LEU A 252 -19.48 1.54 2.60
CA LEU A 252 -18.23 0.93 2.14
C LEU A 252 -17.30 1.98 1.49
N SER A 253 -16.72 2.83 2.33
CA SER A 253 -15.78 3.90 1.96
C SER A 253 -14.48 3.44 1.27
N ARG A 254 -14.29 2.13 1.08
CA ARG A 254 -13.14 1.52 0.38
C ARG A 254 -13.52 0.78 -0.90
N LEU A 255 -14.81 0.70 -1.27
CA LEU A 255 -15.26 -0.05 -2.44
C LEU A 255 -14.92 0.69 -3.75
N GLU A 256 -13.90 0.19 -4.46
CA GLU A 256 -13.36 0.78 -5.69
C GLU A 256 -13.97 0.18 -6.97
N ALA A 257 -14.45 -1.06 -6.89
CA ALA A 257 -14.98 -1.81 -8.02
C ALA A 257 -16.27 -2.58 -7.65
N LEU A 258 -17.29 -2.42 -8.48
CA LEU A 258 -18.58 -3.09 -8.32
C LEU A 258 -19.05 -3.65 -9.68
N ASN A 259 -19.34 -4.94 -9.73
CA ASN A 259 -19.90 -5.60 -10.91
C ASN A 259 -21.33 -6.06 -10.62
N LEU A 260 -22.27 -5.53 -11.40
CA LEU A 260 -23.73 -5.76 -11.37
C LEU A 260 -24.21 -6.38 -12.70
N THR A 261 -23.31 -6.91 -13.52
CA THR A 261 -23.62 -7.46 -14.86
C THR A 261 -24.67 -8.57 -14.77
N ASP A 262 -25.70 -8.52 -15.62
CA ASP A 262 -26.84 -9.43 -15.65
C ASP A 262 -27.56 -9.60 -14.28
N SER A 263 -27.59 -8.55 -13.45
CA SER A 263 -28.33 -8.52 -12.17
C SER A 263 -29.74 -7.90 -12.33
N ALA A 264 -30.57 -7.98 -11.29
CA ALA A 264 -31.90 -7.35 -11.26
C ALA A 264 -31.90 -5.89 -10.78
N VAL A 265 -30.76 -5.19 -10.89
CA VAL A 265 -30.61 -3.80 -10.43
C VAL A 265 -31.27 -2.81 -11.41
N ASP A 266 -32.19 -2.00 -10.87
CA ASP A 266 -32.89 -0.92 -11.60
C ASP A 266 -32.05 0.37 -11.69
N ALA A 267 -32.56 1.36 -12.44
CA ALA A 267 -31.86 2.63 -12.67
C ALA A 267 -31.58 3.40 -11.38
N GLY A 268 -32.50 3.34 -10.40
CA GLY A 268 -32.28 3.96 -9.09
C GLY A 268 -31.16 3.28 -8.30
N GLY A 269 -31.02 1.96 -8.43
CA GLY A 269 -29.88 1.20 -7.91
C GLY A 269 -28.56 1.54 -8.59
N ILE A 270 -28.55 1.75 -9.91
CA ILE A 270 -27.36 2.21 -10.65
C ILE A 270 -26.93 3.59 -10.16
N GLU A 271 -27.85 4.54 -9.99
CA GLU A 271 -27.50 5.88 -9.48
C GLU A 271 -26.98 5.83 -8.04
N ARG A 272 -27.54 4.96 -7.17
CA ARG A 272 -26.98 4.69 -5.83
C ARG A 272 -25.57 4.12 -5.90
N ALA A 273 -25.29 3.23 -6.85
CA ALA A 273 -23.95 2.69 -7.07
C ALA A 273 -22.97 3.78 -7.53
N ARG A 274 -23.37 4.65 -8.47
CA ARG A 274 -22.55 5.79 -8.94
C ARG A 274 -22.24 6.78 -7.82
N ALA A 275 -23.11 6.91 -6.81
CA ALA A 275 -22.92 7.79 -5.66
C ALA A 275 -21.98 7.22 -4.56
N LEU A 276 -21.45 6.00 -4.72
CA LEU A 276 -20.54 5.40 -3.72
C LEU A 276 -19.18 6.14 -3.69
N PRO A 277 -18.69 6.57 -2.51
CA PRO A 277 -17.69 7.64 -2.38
C PRO A 277 -16.29 7.28 -2.90
N ALA A 278 -15.98 5.99 -3.01
CA ALA A 278 -14.68 5.48 -3.48
C ALA A 278 -14.77 4.73 -4.82
N LEU A 279 -15.95 4.64 -5.45
CA LEU A 279 -16.16 3.78 -6.59
C LEU A 279 -15.49 4.36 -7.85
N ARG A 280 -14.68 3.54 -8.53
CA ARG A 280 -13.90 3.91 -9.71
C ARG A 280 -14.25 3.08 -10.95
N ARG A 281 -14.85 1.90 -10.74
CA ARG A 281 -15.26 0.96 -11.79
C ARG A 281 -16.63 0.40 -11.45
N LEU A 282 -17.59 0.63 -12.35
CA LEU A 282 -18.93 0.07 -12.28
C LEU A 282 -19.20 -0.68 -13.59
N TRP A 283 -19.49 -1.97 -13.50
CA TRP A 283 -20.02 -2.75 -14.62
C TRP A 283 -21.47 -3.09 -14.32
N ALA A 284 -22.37 -2.84 -15.27
CA ALA A 284 -23.80 -3.10 -15.09
C ALA A 284 -24.48 -3.54 -16.40
N PHE A 285 -23.70 -4.08 -17.34
CA PHE A 285 -24.23 -4.61 -18.61
C PHE A 285 -25.34 -5.63 -18.35
N GLY A 286 -26.45 -5.55 -19.10
CA GLY A 286 -27.58 -6.47 -18.91
C GLY A 286 -28.43 -6.23 -17.65
N ALA A 287 -28.05 -5.32 -16.75
CA ALA A 287 -28.93 -4.90 -15.66
C ALA A 287 -30.05 -3.98 -16.18
N PRO A 288 -31.32 -4.11 -15.73
CA PRO A 288 -32.43 -3.28 -16.17
C PRO A 288 -32.23 -1.77 -16.00
N GLY A 289 -31.34 -1.36 -15.08
CA GLY A 289 -31.00 0.04 -14.84
C GLY A 289 -30.04 0.68 -15.84
N MET A 290 -29.43 -0.07 -16.76
CA MET A 290 -28.56 0.48 -17.79
C MET A 290 -29.30 0.72 -19.11
N ALA A 291 -29.15 1.92 -19.67
CA ALA A 291 -29.64 2.21 -21.00
C ALA A 291 -28.86 1.41 -22.05
N ALA A 292 -29.55 0.88 -23.07
CA ALA A 292 -28.95 0.02 -24.11
C ALA A 292 -27.81 0.69 -24.90
N ALA A 293 -27.71 2.03 -24.91
CA ALA A 293 -26.64 2.78 -25.55
C ALA A 293 -25.34 2.84 -24.71
N GLU A 294 -25.43 2.74 -23.38
CA GLU A 294 -24.28 2.73 -22.46
C GLU A 294 -23.65 1.33 -22.29
N ALA A 295 -24.24 0.32 -22.94
CA ALA A 295 -23.91 -1.09 -22.78
C ALA A 295 -22.82 -1.60 -23.76
N ARG A 296 -21.95 -0.73 -24.28
CA ARG A 296 -20.83 -1.14 -25.16
C ARG A 296 -19.58 -1.51 -24.35
N PRO A 297 -18.79 -2.50 -24.80
CA PRO A 297 -17.62 -3.03 -24.08
C PRO A 297 -16.44 -2.06 -24.04
#